data_AF-A0A520LLD0-F1
#
_entry.id   AF-A0A520LLD0-F1
#
_cell.length_a   1.000
_cell.length_b   1.000
_cell.length_c   1.000
_cell.angle_alpha   90.00
_cell.angle_beta   90.00
_cell.angle_gamma   90.00
#
_symmetry.space_group_name_H-M   'P 1'
#
loop_
_entity.id
_entity.type
_entity.pdbx_description
1 polymer ?
#
loop_
_entity_poly.entity_id
_entity_poly.type
_entity_poly.pdbx_seq_one_letter_code
_entity_poly.pdbx_strand_id
1 'polypeptide(L)' 'MLLRLRLMLISLGAGTVLLLLLCLGAQNLKDRHSIQIGPARSVPLPTGFLVGLSMVIGVVSGGSAAAVMLPEQRWD' A
#
# COMPACT_ATOMS: atom_id res chain seq x y z
N MET A 1 24.36 12.24 -6.86
CA MET A 1 23.13 12.30 -7.69
C MET A 1 22.27 11.03 -7.60
N LEU A 2 22.86 9.85 -7.39
CA LEU A 2 22.16 8.57 -7.20
C LEU A 2 21.02 8.59 -6.17
N LEU A 3 21.21 9.24 -5.02
CA LEU A 3 20.18 9.34 -3.98
C LEU A 3 18.93 10.09 -4.47
N ARG A 4 19.11 11.20 -5.19
CA ARG A 4 18.00 11.99 -5.76
C ARG A 4 17.25 11.19 -6.83
N LEU A 5 17.97 10.43 -7.67
CA LEU A 5 17.37 9.54 -8.65
C LEU A 5 16.56 8.42 -7.98
N ARG A 6 17.09 7.82 -6.91
CA ARG A 6 16.39 6.77 -6.14
C ARG A 6 15.11 7.30 -5.50
N LEU A 7 15.17 8.49 -4.89
CA LEU A 7 14.00 9.18 -4.35
C LEU A 7 12.97 9.47 -5.46
N MET A 8 13.42 9.95 -6.63
CA MET A 8 12.53 10.22 -7.75
C MET A 8 11.84 8.95 -8.26
N LEU A 9 12.58 7.84 -8.41
CA LEU A 9 12.04 6.55 -8.82
C LEU A 9 11.03 5.99 -7.82
N ILE A 10 11.31 6.13 -6.51
CA ILE A 10 10.38 5.72 -5.45
C ILE A 10 9.11 6.57 -5.52
N SER A 11 9.22 7.89 -5.65
CA SER A 11 8.06 8.78 -5.75
C SER A 11 7.24 8.52 -7.01
N LEU A 12 7.89 8.29 -8.15
CA LEU A 12 7.22 7.98 -9.41
C LEU A 12 6.50 6.64 -9.33
N GLY A 13 7.18 5.60 -8.83
CA GLY A 13 6.60 4.28 -8.63
C GLY A 13 5.40 4.33 -7.67
N ALA A 14 5.54 5.01 -6.53
CA ALA A 14 4.45 5.21 -5.57
C ALA A 14 3.27 5.95 -6.22
N GLY A 15 3.52 7.00 -7.00
CA GLY A 15 2.50 7.75 -7.74
C GLY A 15 1.77 6.89 -8.78
N THR A 16 2.49 6.10 -9.57
CA THR A 16 1.88 5.17 -10.54
C THR A 16 1.01 4.12 -9.85
N VAL A 17 1.47 3.57 -8.73
CA VAL A 17 0.67 2.61 -7.97
C VAL A 17 -0.58 3.27 -7.38
N LEU A 18 -0.47 4.47 -6.80
CA LEU A 18 -1.63 5.24 -6.35
C LEU A 18 -2.63 5.49 -7.48
N LEU A 19 -2.14 5.86 -8.67
CA LEU A 19 -2.98 6.08 -9.84
C LEU A 19 -3.71 4.79 -10.25
N LEU A 20 -3.01 3.66 -10.31
CA LEU A 20 -3.62 2.35 -10.60
C LEU A 20 -4.68 1.97 -9.58
N LEU A 21 -4.43 2.21 -8.29
CA LEU A 21 -5.41 1.96 -7.22
C LEU A 21 -6.64 2.85 -7.37
N LEU A 22 -6.46 4.11 -7.76
CA LEU A 22 -7.55 5.03 -8.03
C LEU A 22 -8.38 4.56 -9.23
N CYS A 23 -7.72 4.14 -10.31
CA CYS A 23 -8.37 3.55 -11.48
C CYS A 23 -9.11 2.25 -11.15
N LEU A 24 -8.52 1.37 -10.34
CA LEU A 24 -9.15 0.15 -9.84
C LEU A 24 -10.37 0.48 -8.98
N GLY A 25 -10.27 1.47 -8.10
CA GLY A 25 -11.38 1.88 -7.25
C GLY A 25 -12.53 2.50 -8.02
N ALA A 26 -12.24 3.32 -9.04
CA ALA A 26 -13.24 3.92 -9.92
C ALA A 26 -13.97 2.89 -10.80
N GLN A 27 -13.29 1.82 -11.21
CA GLN A 27 -13.87 0.75 -12.02
C GLN A 27 -14.78 -0.20 -11.22
N ASN A 28 -14.59 -0.28 -9.90
CA ASN A 28 -15.11 -1.38 -9.09
C ASN A 28 -16.08 -0.89 -7.99
N LEU A 29 -16.88 0.13 -8.31
CA LEU A 29 -17.82 0.78 -7.39
C LEU A 29 -19.09 -0.05 -7.11
N LYS A 30 -19.43 -0.97 -8.03
CA LYS A 30 -20.65 -1.80 -7.93
C LYS A 30 -20.45 -3.05 -7.06
N ASP A 31 -19.26 -3.64 -7.11
CA ASP A 31 -18.98 -4.87 -6.38
C ASP A 31 -18.68 -4.56 -4.91
N ARG A 32 -19.45 -5.23 -4.05
CA ARG A 32 -19.51 -5.00 -2.61
C ARG A 32 -19.14 -6.30 -1.90
N HIS A 33 -18.02 -6.31 -1.19
CA HIS A 33 -17.55 -7.46 -0.43
C HIS A 33 -17.63 -7.19 1.07
N SER A 34 -18.16 -8.15 1.82
CA SER A 34 -18.14 -8.15 3.28
C SER A 34 -17.02 -9.06 3.75
N ILE A 35 -16.14 -8.54 4.61
CA ILE A 35 -14.99 -9.26 5.16
C ILE A 35 -15.31 -9.70 6.58
N GLN A 36 -14.88 -10.90 6.94
CA GLN A 36 -14.92 -11.37 8.31
C GLN A 36 -13.57 -11.10 8.98
N ILE A 37 -13.58 -10.30 10.04
CA ILE A 37 -12.40 -9.97 10.85
C ILE A 37 -12.60 -10.63 12.22
N GLY A 38 -12.01 -11.82 12.39
CA GLY A 38 -12.22 -12.65 13.57
C GLY A 38 -13.71 -13.01 13.74
N PRO A 39 -14.33 -12.73 14.91
CA PRO A 39 -15.75 -12.99 15.13
C PRO A 39 -16.68 -11.92 14.52
N ALA A 40 -16.14 -10.77 14.09
CA ALA A 40 -16.92 -9.66 13.57
C ALA A 40 -17.00 -9.70 12.04
N ARG A 41 -18.14 -9.28 11.49
CA ARG A 41 -18.34 -9.15 10.04
C ARG A 41 -18.45 -7.68 9.67
N SER A 42 -17.71 -7.25 8.64
CA SER A 42 -17.74 -5.88 8.17
C SER A 42 -19.01 -5.60 7.37
N VAL A 43 -19.41 -4.33 7.32
CA VAL A 43 -20.34 -3.84 6.30
C VAL A 43 -19.78 -4.11 4.88
N PRO A 44 -20.64 -4.25 3.86
CA PRO A 44 -20.21 -4.44 2.49
C PRO A 44 -19.38 -3.25 2.00
N LEU A 45 -18.09 -3.49 1.75
CA LEU A 45 -17.12 -2.50 1.33
C LEU A 45 -16.91 -2.58 -0.19
N PRO A 46 -16.75 -1.44 -0.89
CA PRO A 46 -16.41 -1.46 -2.31
C PRO A 46 -15.04 -2.10 -2.53
N THR A 47 -14.89 -2.89 -3.58
CA THR A 47 -13.63 -3.57 -3.93
C THR A 47 -12.45 -2.60 -4.00
N GLY A 48 -12.67 -1.39 -4.55
CA GLY A 48 -11.67 -0.33 -4.58
C GLY A 48 -11.08 0.05 -3.22
N PHE A 49 -11.94 0.14 -2.20
CA PHE A 49 -11.52 0.43 -0.83
C PHE A 49 -10.66 -0.70 -0.26
N LEU A 50 -11.04 -1.97 -0.53
CA LEU A 50 -10.30 -3.14 -0.05
C LEU A 50 -8.90 -3.23 -0.67
N VAL A 51 -8.78 -3.01 -1.98
CA VAL A 51 -7.49 -2.98 -2.68
C VAL A 51 -6.62 -1.85 -2.13
N GLY A 52 -7.17 -0.64 -1.98
CA GLY A 52 -6.46 0.50 -1.39
C GLY A 52 -5.96 0.21 0.04
N LEU A 53 -6.81 -0.35 0.90
CA LEU A 53 -6.46 -0.72 2.26
C LEU A 53 -5.36 -1.79 2.31
N SER A 54 -5.44 -2.81 1.45
CA SER A 54 -4.43 -3.87 1.37
C SER A 54 -3.04 -3.34 0.98
N MET A 55 -2.99 -2.35 0.07
CA MET A 55 -1.76 -1.70 -0.33
C MET A 55 -1.14 -0.93 0.84
N VAL A 56 -1.94 -0.12 1.54
CA VAL A 56 -1.46 0.65 2.69
C VAL A 56 -0.89 -0.28 3.76
N ILE A 57 -1.59 -1.37 4.08
CA ILE A 57 -1.11 -2.37 5.04
C ILE A 57 0.21 -2.99 4.55
N GLY A 58 0.32 -3.34 3.26
CA GLY A 58 1.54 -3.89 2.68
C GLY A 58 2.73 -2.92 2.75
N VAL A 59 2.53 -1.65 2.42
CA VAL A 59 3.59 -0.62 2.47
C VAL A 59 4.03 -0.36 3.91
N VAL A 60 3.08 -0.22 4.85
CA VAL A 60 3.39 0.00 6.27
C VAL A 60 4.13 -1.21 6.84
N SER A 61 3.59 -2.42 6.67
CA SER A 61 4.20 -3.64 7.20
C SER A 61 5.58 -3.92 6.58
N GLY A 62 5.71 -3.83 5.25
CA GLY A 62 6.98 -4.02 4.55
C GLY A 62 8.01 -2.95 4.90
N GLY A 63 7.60 -1.68 5.01
CA GLY A 63 8.47 -0.58 5.43
C GLY A 63 8.95 -0.74 6.88
N SER A 64 8.06 -1.13 7.80
CA SER A 64 8.42 -1.45 9.18
C SER A 64 9.36 -2.64 9.28
N ALA A 65 9.08 -3.73 8.55
CA ALA A 65 9.95 -4.90 8.52
C ALA A 65 11.34 -4.56 7.96
N ALA A 66 11.41 -3.79 6.88
CA ALA A 66 12.66 -3.32 6.30
C ALA A 66 13.43 -2.43 7.28
N ALA A 67 12.75 -1.53 8.01
CA ALA A 67 13.40 -0.67 9.00
C ALA A 67 13.99 -1.46 10.18
N VAL A 68 13.32 -2.53 10.63
CA VAL A 68 13.82 -3.40 11.72
C VAL A 68 14.96 -4.31 11.25
N MET A 69 14.90 -4.80 10.01
CA MET A 69 15.89 -5.73 9.48
C MET A 69 17.13 -5.04 8.91
N LEU A 70 17.09 -3.72 8.66
CA LEU A 70 18.25 -3.01 8.13
C LEU A 70 19.34 -2.95 9.21
N PRO A 71 20.55 -3.48 8.94
CA PRO A 71 21.65 -3.37 9.89
C PRO A 71 21.99 -1.92 10.18
N GLU A 72 22.35 -1.63 11.43
CA GLU A 72 22.83 -0.32 11.84
C GLU A 72 24.07 0.03 10.98
N GLN A 73 23.93 1.02 10.09
CA GLN A 73 25.08 1.53 9.37
C GLN A 73 25.92 2.33 10.37
N ARG A 74 26.96 1.69 10.92
CA ARG A 74 28.06 2.40 11.57
C ARG A 74 28.81 3.17 10.48
N TRP A 75 28.69 4.48 10.53
CA TRP A 75 29.63 5.38 9.87
C TRP A 75 30.86 5.45 10.77
N ASP A 76 31.89 4.67 10.43
CA ASP A 76 33.27 4.88 10.89
C ASP A 76 33.99 5.84 9.92
#